data_AF-A0A1E5A1L4-F1
#
_entry.id   AF-A0A1E5A1L4-F1
#
_cell.length_a   1.000
_cell.length_b   1.000
_cell.length_c   1.000
_cell.angle_alpha   90.00
_cell.angle_beta   90.00
_cell.angle_gamma   90.00
#
_symmetry.space_group_name_H-M   'P 1'
#
loop_
_entity.id
_entity.type
_entity.pdbx_description
1 polymer ?
#
loop_
_entity_poly.entity_id
_entity_poly.type
_entity_poly.pdbx_seq_one_letter_code
_entity_poly.pdbx_strand_id
1 'polypeptide(L)' 'MQQCAEPLPGRFDEDVTLYLAVPEKLIFRLLAAGAISASEVQCLDRGSKCCLKRLCIRSCAECLCPAKWPADF' A
#
# COMPACT_ATOMS: atom_id res chain seq x y z
N MET A 1 39.39 -13.85 -3.73
CA MET A 1 38.93 -13.85 -5.14
C MET A 1 37.41 -14.02 -5.11
N GLN A 2 36.67 -12.93 -5.30
CA GLN A 2 35.21 -12.93 -5.37
C GLN A 2 34.80 -13.21 -6.82
N GLN A 3 34.11 -14.33 -7.05
CA GLN A 3 33.36 -14.53 -8.28
C GLN A 3 32.00 -13.87 -8.09
N CYS A 4 31.80 -12.73 -8.74
CA CYS A 4 30.47 -12.18 -8.96
C CYS A 4 29.73 -13.17 -9.86
N ALA A 5 28.72 -13.85 -9.34
CA ALA A 5 27.81 -14.64 -10.16
C ALA A 5 27.11 -13.68 -11.14
N GLU A 6 27.27 -13.92 -12.44
CA GLU A 6 26.58 -13.19 -13.49
C GLU A 6 25.06 -13.35 -13.33
N PRO A 7 24.26 -12.30 -13.56
CA PRO A 7 22.80 -12.44 -13.54
C PRO A 7 22.39 -13.35 -14.71
N LEU A 8 21.79 -14.49 -14.39
CA LEU A 8 21.16 -15.36 -15.39
C LEU A 8 20.09 -14.54 -16.16
N PRO A 9 19.88 -14.78 -17.47
CA PRO A 9 18.76 -14.23 -18.21
C PRO A 9 17.48 -14.96 -17.76
N GLY A 10 17.06 -14.69 -16.53
CA GLY A 10 15.77 -15.09 -16.01
C GLY A 10 14.74 -14.13 -16.56
N ARG A 11 13.79 -14.66 -17.34
CA ARG A 11 12.51 -14.01 -17.60
C ARG A 11 11.96 -13.60 -16.23
N PHE A 12 11.97 -12.30 -15.92
CA PHE A 12 11.29 -11.81 -14.73
C PHE A 12 9.82 -12.12 -14.95
N ASP A 13 9.28 -13.05 -14.17
CA ASP A 13 7.86 -13.38 -14.20
C ASP A 13 7.13 -12.08 -13.85
N GLU A 14 6.32 -11.55 -14.78
CA GLU A 14 5.69 -10.22 -14.64
C GLU A 14 4.67 -10.17 -13.49
N ASP A 15 4.42 -11.29 -12.80
CA ASP A 15 3.40 -11.48 -11.77
C ASP A 15 3.95 -11.98 -10.42
N VAL A 16 5.20 -11.64 -10.05
CA VAL A 16 5.70 -11.95 -8.70
C VAL A 16 5.01 -11.06 -7.66
N THR A 17 4.08 -11.64 -6.90
CA THR A 17 3.41 -10.95 -5.78
C THR A 17 4.24 -11.05 -4.50
N LEU A 18 4.64 -9.90 -3.95
CA LEU A 18 5.32 -9.80 -2.66
C LEU A 18 4.33 -9.49 -1.53
N TYR A 19 4.38 -10.27 -0.46
CA TYR A 19 3.56 -10.05 0.73
C TYR A 19 4.37 -9.31 1.80
N LEU A 20 3.93 -8.10 2.15
CA LEU A 20 4.62 -7.22 3.08
C LEU A 20 3.68 -6.82 4.22
N ALA A 21 4.20 -6.83 5.46
CA ALA A 21 3.53 -6.19 6.58
C ALA A 21 3.81 -4.68 6.51
N VAL A 22 2.76 -3.88 6.23
CA VAL A 22 2.89 -2.44 6.07
C VAL A 22 2.13 -1.72 7.18
N PRO A 23 2.75 -0.75 7.89
CA PRO A 23 2.04 0.03 8.89
C PRO A 23 0.86 0.81 8.29
N GLU A 24 -0.25 0.87 9.03
CA GLU A 24 -1.47 1.60 8.64
C GLU A 24 -1.18 3.05 8.20
N LYS A 25 -0.34 3.77 8.95
CA LYS A 25 0.06 5.15 8.65
C LYS A 25 0.77 5.29 7.29
N LEU A 26 1.54 4.29 6.88
CA LEU A 26 2.23 4.32 5.59
C LEU A 26 1.24 4.07 4.45
N ILE A 27 0.35 3.08 4.58
CA ILE A 27 -0.72 2.85 3.60
C ILE A 27 -1.58 4.10 3.43
N PHE A 28 -1.95 4.74 4.54
CA PHE A 28 -2.72 5.98 4.50
C PHE A 28 -2.02 7.08 3.71
N ARG A 29 -0.72 7.31 3.96
CA ARG A 29 0.07 8.32 3.22
C ARG A 29 0.16 8.01 1.73
N LEU A 30 0.30 6.73 1.36
CA LEU A 30 0.35 6.32 -0.05
C LEU A 30 -1.00 6.54 -0.75
N LEU A 31 -2.12 6.21 -0.07
CA LEU A 31 -3.47 6.48 -0.57
C LEU A 31 -3.73 7.99 -0.70
N ALA A 32 -3.38 8.79 0.30
CA ALA A 32 -3.59 10.24 0.30
C ALA A 32 -2.75 10.96 -0.76
N ALA A 33 -1.54 10.45 -1.04
CA ALA A 33 -0.69 10.95 -2.12
C ALA A 33 -1.14 10.48 -3.52
N GLY A 34 -2.14 9.60 -3.63
CA GLY A 34 -2.53 8.98 -4.90
C GLY A 34 -1.46 8.06 -5.50
N ALA A 35 -0.50 7.60 -4.69
CA ALA A 35 0.59 6.75 -5.14
C ALA A 35 0.17 5.29 -5.36
N ILE A 36 -0.92 4.87 -4.70
CA ILE A 36 -1.57 3.57 -4.87
C ILE A 36 -3.09 3.74 -4.80
N SER A 37 -3.81 2.87 -5.49
CA SER A 37 -5.26 2.69 -5.36
C SER A 37 -5.58 1.55 -4.40
N ALA A 38 -6.73 1.64 -3.72
CA ALA A 38 -7.25 0.55 -2.91
C ALA A 38 -7.47 -0.76 -3.71
N SER A 39 -7.69 -0.65 -5.02
CA SER A 39 -7.83 -1.81 -5.92
C SER A 39 -6.52 -2.54 -6.17
N GLU A 40 -5.38 -1.88 -5.94
CA GLU A 40 -4.03 -2.45 -6.14
C GLU A 40 -3.51 -3.14 -4.87
N VAL A 41 -4.19 -2.96 -3.73
CA VAL A 41 -3.77 -3.52 -2.44
C VAL A 41 -4.48 -4.84 -2.17
N GLN A 42 -3.72 -5.92 -2.13
CA GLN A 42 -4.21 -7.22 -1.67
C GLN A 42 -4.04 -7.36 -0.15
N CYS A 43 -5.15 -7.54 0.56
CA CYS A 43 -5.15 -7.80 2.00
C CYS A 43 -5.25 -9.30 2.30
N LEU A 44 -4.39 -9.79 3.20
CA LEU A 44 -4.31 -11.20 3.60
C LEU A 44 -5.53 -11.67 4.40
N ASP A 45 -6.13 -10.80 5.20
CA ASP A 45 -7.22 -11.15 6.11
C ASP A 45 -8.34 -10.09 6.12
N ARG A 46 -9.48 -10.45 6.73
CA ARG A 46 -10.66 -9.59 6.83
C ARG A 46 -10.38 -8.31 7.64
N GLY A 47 -9.59 -8.40 8.71
CA GLY A 47 -9.22 -7.26 9.54
C GLY A 47 -8.44 -6.23 8.73
N SER A 48 -7.45 -6.67 7.97
CA SER A 48 -6.70 -5.81 7.03
C SER A 48 -7.60 -5.16 5.97
N LYS A 49 -8.59 -5.87 5.41
CA LYS A 49 -9.57 -5.30 4.47
C LYS A 49 -10.44 -4.21 5.11
N CYS A 50 -10.92 -4.46 6.32
CA CYS A 50 -11.69 -3.47 7.08
C CYS A 50 -10.83 -2.25 7.41
N CYS A 51 -9.55 -2.45 7.74
CA CYS A 51 -8.60 -1.37 7.96
C CYS A 51 -8.42 -0.52 6.70
N LEU A 52 -8.10 -1.16 5.56
CA LEU A 52 -7.95 -0.47 4.28
C LEU A 52 -9.19 0.35 3.92
N LYS A 53 -10.39 -0.22 4.08
CA LYS A 53 -11.66 0.51 3.85
C LYS A 53 -11.76 1.79 4.69
N ARG A 54 -11.42 1.74 5.98
CA ARG A 54 -11.43 2.91 6.86
C ARG A 54 -10.45 3.98 6.38
N LEU A 55 -9.23 3.57 5.99
CA LEU A 55 -8.22 4.48 5.44
C LEU A 55 -8.67 5.15 4.14
N CYS A 56 -9.30 4.40 3.24
CA CYS A 56 -9.82 4.96 1.99
C CYS A 56 -10.90 6.01 2.26
N ILE A 57 -11.86 5.72 3.15
CA ILE A 57 -12.90 6.68 3.54
C ILE A 57 -12.27 7.94 4.14
N ARG A 58 -11.28 7.78 5.03
CA ARG A 58 -10.54 8.90 5.62
C ARG A 58 -9.83 9.74 4.55
N SER A 59 -9.11 9.10 3.63
CA SER A 59 -8.39 9.78 2.54
C SER A 59 -9.35 10.57 1.64
N CYS A 60 -10.46 9.95 1.23
CA CYS A 60 -11.48 10.63 0.43
C CYS A 60 -12.12 11.80 1.18
N ALA A 61 -12.38 11.66 2.49
CA ALA A 61 -12.92 12.74 3.31
C ALA A 61 -11.95 13.94 3.38
N GLU A 62 -10.65 13.69 3.52
CA GLU A 62 -9.62 14.75 3.51
C GLU A 62 -9.55 15.46 2.14
N CYS A 63 -9.70 14.74 1.03
CA CYS A 63 -9.76 15.34 -0.30
C CYS A 63 -11.02 16.20 -0.53
N LEU A 64 -12.18 15.75 -0.02
CA LEU A 64 -13.46 16.44 -0.21
C LEU A 64 -13.64 17.62 0.75
N CYS A 65 -13.09 17.51 1.96
CA CYS A 65 -13.27 18.47 3.06
C CYS A 65 -11.93 18.76 3.75
N PRO A 66 -11.00 19.50 3.12
CA PRO A 66 -9.64 19.72 3.64
C PRO A 66 -9.58 20.46 4.99
N ALA A 67 -10.68 21.01 5.50
CA ALA A 67 -10.71 21.86 6.68
C ALA A 67 -11.15 21.17 7.99
N LYS A 68 -11.42 19.84 8.05
CA LYS A 68 -12.21 19.32 9.20
C LYS A 68 -12.04 17.86 9.65
N TRP A 69 -10.87 17.24 9.55
CA TRP A 69 -10.66 15.92 10.18
C TRP A 69 -9.58 15.95 11.29
N PRO A 70 -9.92 15.63 12.56
CA PRO A 70 -8.91 15.49 13.60
C PRO A 70 -8.02 14.28 13.28
N ALA A 71 -6.70 14.46 13.39
CA ALA A 71 -5.70 13.49 12.96
C ALA A 71 -5.62 12.24 13.87
N ASP A 72 -6.36 12.19 14.97
CA ASP A 72 -6.23 11.19 16.03
C ASP A 72 -7.51 10.35 16.19
N PHE A 73 -7.46 9.11 15.67
CA PHE A 73 -8.29 7.97 16.05
C PHE A 73 -7.48 6.69 15.88
#